data_AF-A0A382D967-F1
#
_entry.id   AF-A0A382D967-F1
#
_cell.length_a   1.000
_cell.length_b   1.000
_cell.length_c   1.000
_cell.angle_alpha   90.00
_cell.angle_beta   90.00
_cell.angle_gamma   90.00
#
_symmetry.space_group_name_H-M   'P 1'
#
loop_
_entity.id
_entity.type
_entity.pdbx_description
1 polymer ?
#
loop_
_entity_poly.entity_id
_entity_poly.type
_entity_poly.pdbx_seq_one_letter_code
_entity_poly.pdbx_strand_id
1 'polypeptide(L)' 'MSIELGNTQLTTEKLVQVSRFGEEVTFHPDAIDRIKTCRIMLEKKIQ' A
#
# COMPACT_ATOMS: atom_id res chain seq x y z
N MET A 1 11.27 11.25 5.23
CA MET A 1 10.43 10.54 6.23
C MET A 1 9.44 9.71 5.43
N SER A 2 9.62 8.39 5.38
CA SER A 2 8.81 7.54 4.48
C SER A 2 7.31 7.69 4.74
N ILE A 3 6.54 7.85 3.67
CA ILE A 3 5.08 7.80 3.74
C ILE A 3 4.67 6.33 3.74
N GLU A 4 4.13 5.87 4.87
CA GLU A 4 3.64 4.50 5.00
C GLU A 4 2.19 4.36 4.52
N LEU A 5 1.96 3.45 3.57
CA LEU A 5 0.64 3.11 3.02
C LEU A 5 0.12 1.78 3.54
N GLY A 6 -1.19 1.72 3.80
CA GLY A 6 -1.90 0.47 4.10
C GLY A 6 -2.43 0.34 5.53
N ASN A 7 -1.93 1.14 6.47
CA ASN A 7 -2.45 1.20 7.85
C ASN A 7 -3.00 2.58 8.25
N THR A 8 -2.75 3.62 7.45
CA THR A 8 -3.29 4.97 7.69
C THR A 8 -4.06 5.48 6.48
N GLN A 9 -5.01 6.38 6.71
CA GLN A 9 -5.75 7.04 5.64
C GLN A 9 -4.80 7.98 4.86
N LEU A 10 -4.85 7.90 3.53
CA LEU A 10 -4.05 8.76 2.66
C LEU A 10 -4.67 10.16 2.63
N THR A 11 -3.92 11.18 3.04
CA THR A 11 -4.37 12.57 2.97
C THR A 11 -3.85 13.25 1.72
N THR A 12 -4.44 14.39 1.37
CA THR A 12 -4.04 15.21 0.22
C THR A 12 -2.60 15.72 0.34
N GLU A 13 -2.13 16.00 1.55
CA GLU A 13 -0.78 16.48 1.82
C GLU A 13 0.24 15.39 1.51
N LYS A 14 -0.01 14.17 1.98
CA LYS A 14 0.80 12.99 1.67
C LYS A 14 0.82 12.73 0.16
N LEU A 15 -0.32 12.88 -0.52
CA LEU A 15 -0.40 12.71 -1.97
C LEU A 15 0.44 13.75 -2.73
N VAL A 16 0.39 15.01 -2.32
CA VAL A 16 1.23 16.09 -2.88
C VAL A 16 2.71 15.79 -2.61
N GLN A 17 3.06 15.31 -1.42
CA GLN A 17 4.44 14.96 -1.06
C GLN A 17 5.05 13.91 -1.99
N VAL A 18 4.35 12.80 -2.20
CA VAL A 18 4.80 11.76 -3.13
C VAL A 18 4.85 12.29 -4.56
N SER A 19 3.80 12.98 -5.01
CA SER A 19 3.66 13.36 -6.43
C SER A 19 4.56 14.51 -6.87
N ARG A 20 4.82 15.48 -5.99
CA ARG A 20 5.58 16.70 -6.32
C ARG A 20 7.03 16.65 -5.87
N PHE A 21 7.30 15.99 -4.77
CA PHE A 21 8.64 15.97 -4.17
C PHE A 21 9.31 14.59 -4.26
N GLY A 22 8.60 13.56 -4.75
CA GLY A 22 9.17 12.22 -4.93
C GLY A 22 9.50 11.53 -3.62
N GLU A 23 8.77 11.84 -2.54
CA GLU A 23 9.00 11.23 -1.23
C GLU A 23 8.88 9.70 -1.30
N GLU A 24 9.77 8.98 -0.63
CA GLU A 24 9.75 7.52 -0.58
C GLU A 24 8.49 7.01 0.10
N VAL A 25 7.96 5.91 -0.45
CA VAL A 25 6.74 5.26 0.01
C VAL A 25 7.04 3.83 0.42
N THR A 26 6.64 3.46 1.63
CA THR A 26 6.73 2.09 2.13
C THR A 26 5.33 1.52 2.37
N PHE A 27 5.21 0.19 2.25
CA PHE A 27 3.98 -0.51 2.61
C PHE A 27 4.04 -0.97 4.06
N HIS A 28 2.93 -0.83 4.78
CA HIS A 28 2.77 -1.45 6.08
C HIS A 28 2.80 -2.97 5.94
N PRO A 29 3.54 -3.72 6.79
CA PRO A 29 3.68 -5.18 6.67
C PRO A 29 2.35 -5.92 6.57
N ASP A 30 1.37 -5.56 7.40
CA ASP A 30 0.02 -6.14 7.38
C ASP A 30 -0.70 -5.96 6.02
N ALA A 31 -0.46 -4.83 5.33
CA ALA A 31 -1.06 -4.60 4.02
C ALA A 31 -0.51 -5.59 2.98
N ILE A 32 0.78 -5.92 3.06
CA ILE A 32 1.41 -6.93 2.19
C ILE A 32 0.79 -8.30 2.43
N ASP A 33 0.57 -8.68 3.68
CA ASP A 33 0.00 -9.99 4.04
C ASP A 33 -1.46 -10.12 3.57
N ARG A 34 -2.25 -9.05 3.70
CA ARG A 34 -3.61 -8.98 3.17
C ARG A 34 -3.64 -9.11 1.64
N ILE A 35 -2.75 -8.39 0.93
CA ILE A 35 -2.65 -8.48 -0.54
C ILE A 35 -2.33 -9.91 -0.98
N LYS A 36 -1.35 -10.56 -0.34
CA LYS A 36 -0.99 -11.95 -0.62
C LYS A 36 -2.15 -12.90 -0.37
N THR A 37 -2.85 -12.74 0.75
CA THR A 37 -3.99 -13.58 1.13
C THR A 37 -5.12 -13.48 0.10
N CYS A 38 -5.51 -12.27 -0.30
CA CYS A 38 -6.52 -12.04 -1.33
C CYS A 38 -6.09 -12.65 -2.66
N ARG A 39 -4.82 -12.49 -3.06
CA ARG A 39 -4.30 -13.07 -4.30
C ARG A 39 -4.37 -14.59 -4.29
N ILE A 40 -3.91 -15.25 -3.22
CA ILE A 40 -3.95 -16.71 -3.09
C ILE A 40 -5.38 -17.24 -3.23
N MET A 41 -6.36 -16.56 -2.64
CA MET A 41 -7.76 -16.94 -2.75
C MET A 41 -8.29 -16.84 -4.20
N LEU A 42 -7.93 -15.78 -4.92
CA LEU A 42 -8.32 -15.59 -6.33
C LEU A 42 -7.66 -16.63 -7.24
N GLU A 43 -6.36 -16.87 -7.09
CA GLU A 43 -5.62 -17.85 -7.88
C GLU A 43 -6.25 -19.26 -7.74
N LYS A 44 -6.65 -19.65 -6.51
CA LYS A 44 -7.37 -20.91 -6.25
C LYS A 44 -8.75 -21.01 -6.92
N LYS A 45 -9.40 -19.89 -7.23
CA LYS A 45 -10.72 -19.86 -7.88
C LYS A 45 -10.65 -19.85 -9.40
N ILE A 46 -9.51 -19.45 -9.97
CA ILE A 46 -9.27 -19.37 -11.41
C ILE A 46 -8.80 -20.73 -11.96
N GLN A 47 -8.13 -21.55 -11.12
CA GLN A 47 -7.86 -22.97 -11.40
C GLN A 47 -9.16 -23.77 -11.56
#